data_AF-A0AAV4LFY8-F1
#
_entry.id   AF-A0AAV4LFY8-F1
#
_cell.length_a   1.000
_cell.length_b   1.000
_cell.length_c   1.000
_cell.angle_alpha   90.00
_cell.angle_beta   90.00
_cell.angle_gamma   90.00
#
_symmetry.space_group_name_H-M   'P 1'
#
loop_
_entity.id
_entity.type
_entity.pdbx_description
1 polymer ?
#
loop_
_entity_poly.entity_id
_entity_poly.type
_entity_poly.pdbx_seq_one_letter_code
_entity_poly.pdbx_strand_id
1 'polypeptide(L)'
;MEGSSFYGIPIAKWIPYSITRTWHTQLGIFWIATAWLATGLFMAPAVSGYEPKFQRFGVNFLFVCLLIIVVGSMAGQWFAVMQRLGLNTNFWFGHQGYEYTDLGRFWQLFLTVGLFLWLFLMGRALWPAFRKSEENRHLLALFLLASTAIPVFYIPALLWGQHTHLAIAEYWRWWLVHLWVEGFFEVFATVVIAFLFTRMGLLRIQTATSSVLFSTIVFLFGGIIGRFHHLYFSGTPTGVLAYGATFSALEVVPSESNRPFCIETC
;
A
#
# COMPACT_ATOMS: atom_id res chain seq x y z
N MET A 1 12.87 21.90 17.56
CA MET A 1 13.58 22.69 18.58
C MET A 1 14.28 23.92 17.98
N GLU A 2 14.83 23.90 16.76
CA GLU A 2 15.55 25.07 16.17
C GLU A 2 14.81 25.84 15.06
N GLY A 3 13.59 25.45 14.67
CA GLY A 3 12.69 26.21 13.80
C GLY A 3 13.12 26.31 12.32
N SER A 4 14.14 27.11 12.02
CA SER A 4 14.58 27.45 10.65
C SER A 4 16.04 27.11 10.35
N SER A 5 16.83 26.81 11.37
CA SER A 5 18.23 26.34 11.24
C SER A 5 18.38 24.92 11.75
N PHE A 6 19.48 24.28 11.33
CA PHE A 6 19.95 23.02 11.86
C PHE A 6 21.42 23.19 12.25
N TYR A 7 21.71 23.24 13.55
CA TYR A 7 23.03 23.51 14.10
C TYR A 7 23.70 24.77 13.52
N GLY A 8 22.92 25.85 13.40
CA GLY A 8 23.38 27.13 12.84
C GLY A 8 23.41 27.19 11.30
N ILE A 9 23.16 26.09 10.59
CA ILE A 9 23.06 26.08 9.12
C ILE A 9 21.60 26.39 8.72
N PRO A 10 21.32 27.39 7.86
CA PRO A 10 19.97 27.75 7.46
C PRO A 10 19.39 26.81 6.39
N ILE A 11 19.29 25.51 6.71
CA ILE A 11 18.89 24.44 5.79
C ILE A 11 17.45 24.62 5.27
N ALA A 12 16.58 25.30 6.03
CA ALA A 12 15.19 25.54 5.66
C ALA A 12 15.03 26.34 4.36
N LYS A 13 16.06 27.07 3.92
CA LYS A 13 16.06 27.75 2.62
C LYS A 13 15.99 26.76 1.45
N TRP A 14 16.51 25.55 1.63
CA TRP A 14 16.69 24.57 0.56
C TRP A 14 15.84 23.33 0.82
N ILE A 15 15.66 22.95 2.08
CA ILE A 15 14.85 21.79 2.48
C ILE A 15 14.04 22.20 3.73
N PRO A 16 12.93 22.93 3.57
CA PRO A 16 12.03 23.27 4.67
C PRO A 16 11.33 22.02 5.22
N TYR A 17 10.75 22.17 6.42
CA TYR A 17 10.04 21.10 7.12
C TYR A 17 8.94 20.44 6.26
N SER A 18 8.24 21.20 5.43
CA SER A 18 7.22 20.65 4.54
C SER A 18 7.82 19.61 3.59
N ILE A 19 8.99 19.86 3.00
CA ILE A 19 9.67 18.89 2.13
C ILE A 19 10.16 17.69 2.92
N THR A 20 10.84 17.90 4.06
CA THR A 20 11.37 16.77 4.84
C THR A 20 10.25 15.86 5.34
N ARG A 21 9.13 16.43 5.79
CA ARG A 21 7.94 15.68 6.19
C ARG A 21 7.37 14.89 5.02
N THR A 22 7.14 15.54 3.88
CA THR A 22 6.62 14.89 2.66
C THR A 22 7.52 13.75 2.21
N TRP A 23 8.83 13.97 2.15
CA TRP A 23 9.77 12.93 1.73
C TRP A 23 9.82 11.79 2.75
N HIS A 24 9.75 12.08 4.05
CA HIS A 24 9.76 11.04 5.08
C HIS A 24 8.56 10.10 4.96
N THR A 25 7.33 10.64 4.90
CA THR A 25 6.11 9.83 4.79
C THR A 25 6.05 9.07 3.46
N GLN A 26 6.40 9.74 2.36
CA GLN A 26 6.36 9.13 1.03
C GLN A 26 7.43 8.06 0.82
N LEU A 27 8.67 8.27 1.30
CA LEU A 27 9.71 7.24 1.25
C LEU A 27 9.37 6.05 2.15
N GLY A 28 8.71 6.29 3.29
CA GLY A 28 8.18 5.22 4.14
C GLY A 28 7.25 4.28 3.36
N ILE A 29 6.28 4.85 2.64
CA ILE A 29 5.37 4.08 1.76
C ILE A 29 6.15 3.39 0.64
N PHE A 30 7.01 4.11 -0.09
CA PHE A 30 7.73 3.54 -1.23
C PHE A 30 8.63 2.37 -0.85
N TRP A 31 9.39 2.50 0.25
CA TRP A 31 10.26 1.43 0.71
C TRP A 31 9.46 0.18 1.10
N ILE A 32 8.44 0.33 1.95
CA ILE A 32 7.62 -0.79 2.42
C ILE A 32 6.91 -1.48 1.24
N ALA A 33 6.28 -0.70 0.36
CA ALA A 33 5.61 -1.24 -0.82
C ALA A 33 6.59 -1.97 -1.74
N THR A 34 7.77 -1.38 -1.99
CA THR A 34 8.80 -1.99 -2.86
C THR A 34 9.32 -3.30 -2.30
N ALA A 35 9.51 -3.40 -0.97
CA ALA A 35 9.91 -4.64 -0.32
C ALA A 35 8.87 -5.76 -0.53
N TRP A 36 7.58 -5.46 -0.38
CA TRP A 36 6.52 -6.45 -0.62
C TRP A 36 6.37 -6.82 -2.10
N LEU A 37 6.47 -5.86 -3.01
CA LEU A 37 6.48 -6.10 -4.45
C LEU A 37 7.64 -7.03 -4.86
N ALA A 38 8.83 -6.79 -4.30
CA ALA A 38 10.00 -7.63 -4.51
C ALA A 38 9.79 -9.05 -3.95
N THR A 39 9.26 -9.18 -2.73
CA THR A 39 8.90 -10.46 -2.12
C THR A 39 7.92 -11.24 -3.01
N GLY A 40 6.89 -10.59 -3.54
CA GLY A 40 5.96 -11.22 -4.48
C GLY A 40 6.68 -11.77 -5.71
N LEU A 41 7.50 -10.95 -6.37
CA LEU A 41 8.23 -11.34 -7.58
C LEU A 41 9.26 -12.44 -7.34
N PHE A 42 9.84 -12.49 -6.14
CA PHE A 42 10.71 -13.57 -5.71
C PHE A 42 9.93 -14.88 -5.48
N MET A 43 8.77 -14.78 -4.84
CA MET A 43 7.94 -15.93 -4.52
C MET A 43 7.31 -16.56 -5.75
N ALA A 44 6.85 -15.76 -6.72
CA ALA A 44 6.05 -16.28 -7.84
C ALA A 44 6.76 -17.38 -8.67
N PRO A 45 8.04 -17.26 -9.07
CA PRO A 45 8.77 -18.36 -9.71
C PRO A 45 9.09 -19.52 -8.76
N ALA A 46 9.36 -19.24 -7.48
CA ALA A 46 9.62 -20.27 -6.47
C ALA A 46 8.38 -21.15 -6.20
N VAL A 47 7.18 -20.57 -6.36
CA VAL A 47 5.90 -21.27 -6.28
C VAL A 47 5.65 -22.13 -7.51
N SER A 48 5.87 -21.60 -8.72
CA SER A 48 5.53 -22.30 -9.96
C SER A 48 6.61 -23.26 -10.46
N GLY A 49 7.83 -23.16 -9.94
CA GLY A 49 8.99 -23.88 -10.44
C GLY A 49 9.34 -23.52 -11.89
N TYR A 50 8.85 -22.38 -12.37
CA TYR A 50 9.00 -21.93 -13.76
C TYR A 50 9.25 -20.44 -13.83
N GLU A 51 10.34 -20.05 -14.50
CA GLU A 51 10.59 -18.66 -14.83
C GLU A 51 10.10 -18.38 -16.26
N PRO A 52 9.07 -17.53 -16.43
CA PRO A 52 8.53 -17.26 -17.75
C PRO A 52 9.48 -16.37 -18.58
N LYS A 53 9.52 -16.55 -19.91
CA LYS A 53 10.45 -15.84 -20.83
C LYS A 53 10.42 -14.31 -20.63
N PHE A 54 11.58 -13.66 -20.58
CA PHE A 54 11.70 -12.21 -20.31
C PHE A 54 11.25 -11.74 -18.90
N GLN A 55 11.09 -12.62 -17.90
CA GLN A 55 10.80 -12.21 -16.52
C GLN A 55 11.87 -11.26 -15.96
N ARG A 56 13.16 -11.61 -16.05
CA ARG A 56 14.26 -10.72 -15.64
C ARG A 56 14.20 -9.33 -16.28
N PHE A 57 13.91 -9.26 -17.58
CA PHE A 57 13.76 -7.99 -18.28
C PHE A 57 12.60 -7.17 -17.71
N GLY A 58 11.42 -7.78 -17.54
CA GLY A 58 10.26 -7.10 -16.97
C GLY A 58 10.50 -6.61 -15.54
N VAL A 59 11.18 -7.40 -14.71
CA VAL A 59 11.56 -7.01 -13.34
C VAL A 59 12.54 -5.82 -13.35
N ASN A 60 13.57 -5.86 -14.20
CA ASN A 60 14.52 -4.75 -14.33
C ASN A 60 13.84 -3.48 -14.85
N PHE A 61 12.92 -3.62 -15.81
CA PHE A 61 12.13 -2.49 -16.31
C PHE A 61 11.26 -1.89 -15.22
N LEU A 62 10.54 -2.72 -14.45
CA LEU A 62 9.77 -2.27 -13.29
C LEU A 62 10.64 -1.53 -12.26
N PHE A 63 11.84 -2.06 -11.97
CA PHE A 63 12.80 -1.45 -11.06
C PHE A 63 13.23 -0.04 -11.53
N VAL A 64 13.57 0.11 -12.81
CA VAL A 64 13.93 1.41 -13.39
C VAL A 64 12.74 2.37 -13.35
N CYS A 65 11.52 1.91 -13.67
CA CYS A 65 10.31 2.72 -13.57
C CYS A 65 10.07 3.23 -12.14
N LEU A 66 10.22 2.36 -11.13
CA LEU A 66 10.09 2.76 -9.72
C LEU A 66 11.13 3.82 -9.34
N LEU A 67 12.39 3.65 -9.76
CA LEU A 67 13.44 4.65 -9.49
C LEU A 67 13.09 6.01 -10.11
N ILE A 68 12.61 6.01 -11.36
CA ILE A 68 12.16 7.23 -12.05
C ILE A 68 10.98 7.88 -11.30
N ILE A 69 10.01 7.09 -10.82
CA ILE A 69 8.87 7.60 -10.05
C ILE A 69 9.34 8.24 -8.74
N VAL A 70 10.22 7.56 -7.99
CA VAL A 70 10.70 8.06 -6.69
C VAL A 70 11.49 9.36 -6.89
N VAL A 71 12.51 9.34 -7.72
CA VAL A 71 13.38 10.51 -7.95
C VAL A 71 12.57 11.66 -8.58
N GLY A 72 11.73 11.35 -9.56
CA GLY A 72 10.91 12.32 -10.26
C GLY A 72 9.86 12.98 -9.37
N SER A 73 9.15 12.21 -8.54
CA SER A 73 8.17 12.75 -7.60
C SER A 73 8.82 13.60 -6.51
N MET A 74 9.94 13.17 -5.95
CA MET A 74 10.68 13.95 -4.94
C MET A 74 11.22 15.26 -5.51
N ALA A 75 11.79 15.23 -6.71
CA ALA A 75 12.23 16.45 -7.40
C ALA A 75 11.05 17.37 -7.70
N GLY A 76 9.94 16.82 -8.20
CA GLY A 76 8.71 17.57 -8.46
C GLY A 76 8.17 18.28 -7.22
N GLN A 77 8.11 17.58 -6.09
CA GLN A 77 7.71 18.16 -4.80
C GLN A 77 8.64 19.27 -4.33
N TRP A 78 9.95 19.12 -4.57
CA TRP A 78 10.90 20.16 -4.26
C TRP A 78 10.66 21.43 -5.10
N PHE A 79 10.51 21.30 -6.41
CA PHE A 79 10.21 22.42 -7.30
C PHE A 79 8.88 23.10 -6.96
N ALA A 80 7.88 22.31 -6.57
CA ALA A 80 6.58 22.77 -6.11
C ALA A 80 6.68 23.64 -4.84
N VAL A 81 7.30 23.12 -3.79
CA VAL A 81 7.41 23.82 -2.51
C VAL A 81 8.29 25.07 -2.63
N MET A 82 9.33 25.02 -3.47
CA MET A 82 10.19 26.16 -3.80
C MET A 82 9.53 27.21 -4.70
N GLN A 83 8.22 27.08 -4.99
CA GLN A 83 7.45 28.02 -5.82
C GLN A 83 8.03 28.19 -7.24
N ARG A 84 8.60 27.12 -7.80
CA ARG A 84 9.17 27.11 -9.16
C ARG A 84 8.23 26.55 -10.23
N LEU A 85 7.04 26.09 -9.83
CA LEU A 85 6.01 25.55 -10.73
C LEU A 85 4.76 26.42 -10.70
N GLY A 86 4.09 26.56 -11.85
CA GLY A 86 2.76 27.16 -11.93
C GLY A 86 1.68 26.28 -11.28
N LEU A 87 0.54 26.86 -10.92
CA LEU A 87 -0.54 26.18 -10.17
C LEU A 87 -1.04 24.89 -10.83
N ASN A 88 -1.30 24.92 -12.14
CA ASN A 88 -1.77 23.74 -12.87
C ASN A 88 -0.69 22.66 -12.98
N THR A 89 0.56 23.07 -13.26
CA THR A 89 1.69 22.14 -13.35
C THR A 89 2.02 21.51 -11.99
N ASN A 90 1.78 22.24 -10.91
CA ASN A 90 2.01 21.76 -9.55
C ASN A 90 1.16 20.52 -9.21
N PHE A 91 -0.13 20.52 -9.54
CA PHE A 91 -0.99 19.37 -9.28
C PHE A 91 -0.54 18.11 -10.04
N TRP A 92 -0.02 18.29 -11.26
CA TRP A 92 0.36 17.18 -12.15
C TRP A 92 1.75 16.61 -11.87
N PHE A 93 2.76 17.47 -11.74
CA PHE A 93 4.17 17.04 -11.64
C PHE A 93 4.83 17.41 -10.31
N GLY A 94 4.18 18.26 -9.52
CA GLY A 94 4.69 18.82 -8.28
C GLY A 94 4.14 18.14 -7.03
N HIS A 95 3.51 18.94 -6.18
CA HIS A 95 3.01 18.54 -4.86
C HIS A 95 1.49 18.73 -4.76
N GLN A 96 0.74 17.65 -4.46
CA GLN A 96 -0.73 17.73 -4.35
C GLN A 96 -1.21 18.35 -3.03
N GLY A 97 -0.43 18.25 -1.96
CA GLY A 97 -0.74 18.88 -0.67
C GLY A 97 -1.61 18.02 0.26
N TYR A 98 -1.88 16.78 -0.13
CA TYR A 98 -2.56 15.79 0.69
C TYR A 98 -1.54 14.78 1.23
N GLU A 99 -1.47 14.68 2.54
CA GLU A 99 -0.54 13.77 3.20
C GLU A 99 -0.78 12.31 2.75
N TYR A 100 0.33 11.60 2.51
CA TYR A 100 0.40 10.24 1.98
C TYR A 100 0.07 10.13 0.48
N THR A 101 -0.42 11.20 -0.13
CA THR A 101 -0.70 11.32 -1.57
C THR A 101 -0.06 12.56 -2.16
N ASP A 102 1.10 12.94 -1.62
CA ASP A 102 1.77 14.20 -1.93
C ASP A 102 2.33 14.27 -3.36
N LEU A 103 2.63 13.12 -3.98
CA LEU A 103 3.15 13.07 -5.34
C LEU A 103 2.15 13.57 -6.39
N GLY A 104 2.62 14.32 -7.38
CA GLY A 104 1.80 14.82 -8.49
C GLY A 104 1.02 13.73 -9.24
N ARG A 105 -0.09 14.11 -9.87
CA ARG A 105 -1.04 13.20 -10.54
C ARG A 105 -0.37 12.34 -11.62
N PHE A 106 0.58 12.88 -12.37
CA PHE A 106 1.34 12.13 -13.36
C PHE A 106 2.12 10.96 -12.72
N TRP A 107 2.80 11.23 -11.61
CA TRP A 107 3.57 10.23 -10.88
C TRP A 107 2.67 9.14 -10.29
N GLN A 108 1.47 9.50 -9.84
CA GLN A 108 0.49 8.52 -9.33
C GLN A 108 -0.02 7.61 -10.46
N LEU A 109 -0.37 8.18 -11.62
CA LEU A 109 -0.78 7.38 -12.78
C LEU A 109 0.34 6.44 -13.23
N PHE A 110 1.59 6.93 -13.24
CA PHE A 110 2.74 6.11 -13.58
C PHE A 110 2.95 4.98 -12.56
N LEU A 111 2.78 5.27 -11.26
CA LEU A 111 2.80 4.24 -10.21
C LEU A 111 1.69 3.20 -10.40
N THR A 112 0.45 3.63 -10.69
CA THR A 112 -0.67 2.72 -10.98
C THR A 112 -0.32 1.76 -12.10
N VAL A 113 0.21 2.27 -13.22
CA VAL A 113 0.66 1.45 -14.35
C VAL A 113 1.77 0.49 -13.93
N GLY A 114 2.72 0.95 -13.11
CA GLY A 114 3.77 0.10 -12.53
C GLY A 114 3.22 -1.04 -11.67
N LEU A 115 2.20 -0.79 -10.84
CA LEU A 115 1.54 -1.81 -10.01
C LEU A 115 0.79 -2.83 -10.87
N PHE A 116 0.12 -2.40 -11.95
CA PHE A 116 -0.51 -3.33 -12.89
C PHE A 116 0.50 -4.16 -13.69
N LEU A 117 1.63 -3.55 -14.08
CA LEU A 117 2.73 -4.29 -14.69
C LEU A 117 3.30 -5.33 -13.71
N TRP A 118 3.48 -4.98 -12.45
CA TRP A 118 3.87 -5.91 -11.41
C TRP A 118 2.89 -7.07 -11.29
N LEU A 119 1.58 -6.80 -11.23
CA LEU A 119 0.54 -7.83 -11.15
C LEU A 119 0.59 -8.75 -12.38
N PHE A 120 0.84 -8.20 -13.57
CA PHE A 120 1.01 -8.98 -14.78
C PHE A 120 2.22 -9.94 -14.68
N LEU A 121 3.36 -9.46 -14.18
CA LEU A 121 4.55 -10.29 -13.96
C LEU A 121 4.31 -11.39 -12.93
N MET A 122 3.58 -11.07 -11.85
CA MET A 122 3.14 -12.01 -10.82
C MET A 122 2.23 -13.10 -11.40
N GLY A 123 1.14 -12.70 -12.06
CA GLY A 123 0.14 -13.60 -12.63
C GLY A 123 0.76 -14.55 -13.65
N ARG A 124 1.65 -14.05 -14.51
CA ARG A 124 2.37 -14.88 -15.49
C ARG A 124 3.28 -15.92 -14.85
N ALA A 125 3.99 -15.56 -13.78
CA ALA A 125 4.86 -16.48 -13.07
C ALA A 125 4.06 -17.52 -12.27
N LEU A 126 2.89 -17.16 -11.73
CA LEU A 126 2.02 -18.06 -10.97
C LEU A 126 1.11 -18.95 -11.84
N TRP A 127 0.83 -18.57 -13.08
CA TRP A 127 -0.12 -19.28 -13.96
C TRP A 127 0.15 -20.78 -14.13
N PRO A 128 1.41 -21.24 -14.30
CA PRO A 128 1.69 -22.68 -14.41
C PRO A 128 1.40 -23.45 -13.12
N ALA A 129 1.51 -22.80 -11.95
CA ALA A 129 1.22 -23.43 -10.67
C ALA A 129 -0.27 -23.77 -10.55
N PHE A 130 -1.15 -22.86 -10.96
CA PHE A 130 -2.60 -23.10 -10.99
C PHE A 130 -3.02 -24.27 -11.88
N ARG A 131 -2.27 -24.58 -12.93
CA ARG A 131 -2.54 -25.70 -13.82
C ARG A 131 -2.08 -27.05 -13.27
N LYS A 132 -1.14 -27.06 -12.32
CA LYS A 132 -0.49 -28.27 -11.80
C LYS A 132 -0.94 -28.65 -10.38
N SER A 133 -1.32 -27.70 -9.55
CA SER A 133 -1.60 -27.96 -8.13
C SER A 133 -3.11 -28.14 -7.87
N GLU A 134 -3.55 -29.37 -7.64
CA GLU A 134 -4.90 -29.62 -7.07
C GLU A 134 -4.92 -29.33 -5.57
N GLU A 135 -3.88 -29.71 -4.83
CA GLU A 135 -3.86 -29.66 -3.35
C GLU A 135 -3.62 -28.24 -2.75
N ASN A 136 -2.90 -27.37 -3.47
CA ASN A 136 -2.53 -26.02 -2.99
C ASN A 136 -3.34 -24.88 -3.62
N ARG A 137 -4.40 -25.20 -4.37
CA ARG A 137 -5.09 -24.23 -5.23
C ARG A 137 -5.73 -23.09 -4.45
N HIS A 138 -6.26 -23.36 -3.26
CA HIS A 138 -6.93 -22.35 -2.43
C HIS A 138 -5.96 -21.29 -1.90
N LEU A 139 -4.84 -21.71 -1.31
CA LEU A 139 -3.84 -20.76 -0.79
C LEU A 139 -3.20 -19.94 -1.93
N LEU A 140 -2.99 -20.57 -3.09
CA LEU A 140 -2.46 -19.90 -4.28
C LEU A 140 -3.49 -18.92 -4.88
N ALA A 141 -4.78 -19.26 -4.86
CA ALA A 141 -5.87 -18.34 -5.21
C ALA A 141 -5.93 -17.13 -4.29
N LEU A 142 -5.79 -17.33 -2.97
CA LEU A 142 -5.73 -16.23 -2.00
C LEU A 142 -4.52 -15.33 -2.25
N PHE A 143 -3.37 -15.91 -2.59
CA PHE A 143 -2.18 -15.13 -2.91
C PHE A 143 -2.37 -14.26 -4.15
N LEU A 144 -2.97 -14.80 -5.22
CA LEU A 144 -3.27 -14.03 -6.42
C LEU A 144 -4.35 -12.97 -6.17
N LEU A 145 -5.37 -13.29 -5.38
CA LEU A 145 -6.43 -12.36 -5.00
C LEU A 145 -5.87 -11.18 -4.20
N ALA A 146 -5.06 -11.46 -3.17
CA ALA A 146 -4.38 -10.44 -2.37
C ALA A 146 -3.42 -9.60 -3.23
N SER A 147 -2.67 -10.24 -4.14
CA SER A 147 -1.81 -9.53 -5.10
C SER A 147 -2.63 -8.60 -6.01
N THR A 148 -3.81 -9.02 -6.45
CA THR A 148 -4.69 -8.22 -7.32
C THR A 148 -5.29 -7.03 -6.58
N ALA A 149 -5.56 -7.17 -5.29
CA ALA A 149 -6.09 -6.08 -4.48
C ALA A 149 -5.13 -4.87 -4.43
N ILE A 150 -3.81 -5.08 -4.43
CA ILE A 150 -2.81 -4.00 -4.36
C ILE A 150 -2.97 -2.97 -5.50
N PRO A 151 -2.89 -3.30 -6.80
CA PRO A 151 -3.10 -2.31 -7.85
C PRO A 151 -4.54 -1.79 -7.92
N VAL A 152 -5.54 -2.64 -7.68
CA VAL A 152 -6.96 -2.26 -7.81
C VAL A 152 -7.35 -1.20 -6.77
N PHE A 153 -6.94 -1.40 -5.51
CA PHE A 153 -7.27 -0.46 -4.44
C PHE A 153 -6.33 0.75 -4.37
N TYR A 154 -5.36 0.85 -5.28
CA TYR A 154 -4.67 2.11 -5.55
C TYR A 154 -5.50 3.05 -6.45
N ILE A 155 -6.41 2.53 -7.30
CA ILE A 155 -7.22 3.34 -8.24
C ILE A 155 -8.07 4.42 -7.55
N PRO A 156 -8.69 4.20 -6.38
CA PRO A 156 -9.41 5.27 -5.66
C PRO A 156 -8.58 6.54 -5.45
N ALA A 157 -7.24 6.42 -5.42
CA ALA A 157 -6.33 7.56 -5.34
C ALA A 157 -6.49 8.55 -6.52
N LEU A 158 -7.09 8.11 -7.63
CA LEU A 158 -7.24 8.87 -8.87
C LEU A 158 -8.57 9.62 -8.98
N LEU A 159 -9.49 9.42 -8.02
CA LEU A 159 -10.88 9.87 -8.12
C LEU A 159 -11.12 11.32 -7.68
N TRP A 160 -10.13 12.01 -7.12
CA TRP A 160 -10.21 13.45 -6.83
C TRP A 160 -9.41 14.30 -7.83
N GLY A 161 -9.85 15.54 -8.05
CA GLY A 161 -9.16 16.53 -8.87
C GLY A 161 -8.69 17.72 -8.05
N GLN A 162 -8.07 18.69 -8.73
CA GLN A 162 -7.56 19.93 -8.12
C GLN A 162 -8.65 20.80 -7.46
N HIS A 163 -9.91 20.68 -7.92
CA HIS A 163 -11.04 21.49 -7.45
C HIS A 163 -12.14 20.66 -6.76
N THR A 164 -11.83 19.44 -6.34
CA THR A 164 -12.78 18.58 -5.62
C THR A 164 -13.01 19.11 -4.20
N HIS A 165 -14.25 19.05 -3.73
CA HIS A 165 -14.59 19.42 -2.36
C HIS A 165 -13.75 18.62 -1.35
N LEU A 166 -13.19 19.29 -0.33
CA LEU A 166 -12.23 18.68 0.59
C LEU A 166 -12.77 17.41 1.27
N ALA A 167 -14.04 17.40 1.70
CA ALA A 167 -14.66 16.21 2.29
C ALA A 167 -14.69 14.99 1.34
N ILE A 168 -14.82 15.21 0.03
CA ILE A 168 -14.79 14.14 -0.98
C ILE A 168 -13.35 13.71 -1.25
N ALA A 169 -12.40 14.66 -1.30
CA ALA A 169 -10.98 14.33 -1.43
C ALA A 169 -10.48 13.49 -0.24
N GLU A 170 -10.85 13.88 0.98
CA GLU A 170 -10.56 13.13 2.22
C GLU A 170 -11.18 11.72 2.17
N TYR A 171 -12.46 11.61 1.79
CA TYR A 171 -13.12 10.31 1.64
C TYR A 171 -12.29 9.35 0.78
N TRP A 172 -11.89 9.76 -0.43
CA TRP A 172 -11.09 8.95 -1.34
C TRP A 172 -9.64 8.76 -0.89
N ARG A 173 -9.05 9.75 -0.22
CA ARG A 173 -7.69 9.65 0.33
C ARG A 173 -7.60 8.52 1.34
N TRP A 174 -8.60 8.37 2.21
CA TRP A 174 -8.62 7.29 3.21
C TRP A 174 -8.89 5.91 2.62
N TRP A 175 -9.46 5.80 1.41
CA TRP A 175 -9.46 4.51 0.70
C TRP A 175 -8.02 4.07 0.39
N LEU A 176 -7.13 4.98 0.02
CA LEU A 176 -5.73 4.64 -0.18
C LEU A 176 -5.01 4.42 1.16
N VAL A 177 -5.09 5.37 2.09
CA VAL A 177 -4.22 5.29 3.27
C VAL A 177 -4.62 4.13 4.19
N HIS A 178 -5.89 4.02 4.56
CA HIS A 178 -6.33 3.02 5.54
C HIS A 178 -6.63 1.66 4.88
N LEU A 179 -7.27 1.61 3.71
CA LEU A 179 -7.52 0.30 3.07
C LEU A 179 -6.33 -0.23 2.29
N TRP A 180 -5.61 0.60 1.54
CA TRP A 180 -4.50 0.10 0.73
C TRP A 180 -3.25 -0.17 1.56
N VAL A 181 -2.82 0.76 2.43
CA VAL A 181 -1.62 0.54 3.25
C VAL A 181 -1.88 -0.44 4.39
N GLU A 182 -2.90 -0.17 5.21
CA GLU A 182 -3.20 -0.97 6.41
C GLU A 182 -3.99 -2.24 6.04
N GLY A 183 -5.05 -2.13 5.23
CA GLY A 183 -5.85 -3.26 4.79
C GLY A 183 -5.10 -4.31 3.93
N PHE A 184 -4.81 -3.96 2.68
CA PHE A 184 -4.43 -4.97 1.69
C PHE A 184 -2.98 -5.47 1.81
N PHE A 185 -2.03 -4.66 2.30
CA PHE A 185 -0.69 -5.18 2.57
C PHE A 185 -0.67 -6.16 3.73
N GLU A 186 -1.51 -6.00 4.75
CA GLU A 186 -1.60 -6.96 5.85
C GLU A 186 -2.10 -8.32 5.36
N VAL A 187 -3.17 -8.33 4.55
CA VAL A 187 -3.69 -9.56 3.95
C VAL A 187 -2.63 -10.20 3.04
N PHE A 188 -1.96 -9.40 2.20
CA PHE A 188 -0.90 -9.89 1.32
C PHE A 188 0.27 -10.50 2.11
N ALA A 189 0.78 -9.80 3.12
CA ALA A 189 1.87 -10.27 3.98
C ALA A 189 1.49 -11.57 4.70
N THR A 190 0.29 -11.63 5.26
CA THR A 190 -0.23 -12.80 5.97
C THR A 190 -0.31 -14.02 5.06
N VAL A 191 -0.82 -13.85 3.83
CA VAL A 191 -0.88 -14.93 2.83
C VAL A 191 0.53 -15.37 2.42
N VAL A 192 1.45 -14.43 2.17
CA VAL A 192 2.85 -14.75 1.80
C VAL A 192 3.54 -15.54 2.89
N ILE A 193 3.42 -15.13 4.15
CA ILE A 193 4.05 -15.79 5.29
C ILE A 193 3.45 -17.19 5.49
N ALA A 194 2.12 -17.33 5.44
CA ALA A 194 1.47 -18.63 5.51
C ALA A 194 1.91 -19.56 4.36
N PHE A 195 2.08 -18.99 3.16
CA PHE A 195 2.61 -19.73 2.02
C PHE A 195 4.06 -20.18 2.24
N LEU A 196 4.93 -19.31 2.75
CA LEU A 196 6.31 -19.66 3.08
C LEU A 196 6.38 -20.78 4.12
N PHE A 197 5.59 -20.70 5.20
CA PHE A 197 5.61 -21.69 6.27
C PHE A 197 5.05 -23.05 5.85
N THR A 198 4.03 -23.06 4.99
CA THR A 198 3.53 -24.33 4.41
C THR A 198 4.56 -24.96 3.48
N ARG A 199 5.32 -24.17 2.71
CA ARG A 199 6.38 -24.67 1.83
C ARG A 199 7.62 -25.18 2.56
N MET A 200 7.96 -24.60 3.70
CA MET A 200 9.02 -25.10 4.59
C MET A 200 8.59 -26.32 5.41
N GLY A 201 7.35 -26.78 5.29
CA GLY A 201 6.82 -27.90 6.07
C GLY A 201 6.53 -27.58 7.54
N LEU A 202 6.51 -26.29 7.90
CA LEU A 202 6.25 -25.83 9.27
C LEU A 202 4.76 -25.83 9.61
N LEU A 203 3.89 -25.65 8.60
CA LEU A 203 2.43 -25.63 8.76
C LEU A 203 1.75 -26.57 7.78
N ARG A 204 0.62 -27.16 8.22
CA ARG A 204 -0.28 -27.91 7.33
C ARG A 204 -1.07 -26.93 6.45
N ILE A 205 -1.22 -27.26 5.17
CA ILE A 205 -1.92 -26.41 4.17
C ILE A 205 -3.36 -26.10 4.61
N GLN A 206 -4.07 -27.09 5.16
CA GLN A 206 -5.45 -26.92 5.62
C GLN A 206 -5.56 -25.89 6.74
N THR A 207 -4.71 -26.02 7.78
CA THR A 207 -4.68 -25.07 8.90
C THR A 207 -4.29 -23.68 8.43
N ALA A 208 -3.22 -23.56 7.63
CA ALA A 208 -2.77 -22.27 7.11
C ALA A 208 -3.86 -21.58 6.27
N THR A 209 -4.53 -22.32 5.39
CA THR A 209 -5.58 -21.77 4.52
C THR A 209 -6.78 -21.28 5.35
N SER A 210 -7.25 -22.09 6.31
CA SER A 210 -8.38 -21.70 7.17
C SER A 210 -8.03 -20.51 8.08
N SER A 211 -6.84 -20.49 8.66
CA SER A 211 -6.38 -19.38 9.51
C SER A 211 -6.25 -18.08 8.73
N VAL A 212 -5.66 -18.11 7.53
CA VAL A 212 -5.53 -16.95 6.65
C VAL A 212 -6.89 -16.44 6.21
N LEU A 213 -7.80 -17.33 5.80
CA LEU A 213 -9.17 -16.96 5.43
C LEU A 213 -9.91 -16.28 6.59
N PHE A 214 -9.86 -16.90 7.78
CA PHE A 214 -10.49 -16.35 8.97
C PHE A 214 -9.92 -14.97 9.33
N SER A 215 -8.60 -14.86 9.41
CA SER A 215 -7.90 -13.58 9.67
C SER A 215 -8.29 -12.52 8.64
N THR A 216 -8.28 -12.87 7.34
CA THR A 216 -8.68 -11.96 6.26
C THR A 216 -10.13 -11.49 6.40
N ILE A 217 -11.06 -12.39 6.75
CA ILE A 217 -12.48 -12.03 6.90
C ILE A 217 -12.68 -11.06 8.06
N VAL A 218 -12.14 -11.37 9.25
CA VAL A 218 -12.34 -10.52 10.43
C VAL A 218 -11.68 -9.16 10.21
N PHE A 219 -10.47 -9.15 9.66
CA PHE A 219 -9.72 -7.94 9.40
C PHE A 219 -10.39 -7.04 8.34
N LEU A 220 -10.83 -7.60 7.21
CA LEU A 220 -11.53 -6.82 6.18
C LEU A 220 -12.93 -6.37 6.62
N PHE A 221 -13.60 -7.15 7.47
CA PHE A 221 -14.92 -6.78 7.99
C PHE A 221 -14.84 -5.51 8.86
N GLY A 222 -13.85 -5.43 9.74
CA GLY A 222 -13.52 -4.20 10.47
C GLY A 222 -13.01 -3.11 9.53
N GLY A 223 -11.88 -3.36 8.87
CA GLY A 223 -11.10 -2.40 8.08
C GLY A 223 -11.90 -1.64 7.01
N ILE A 224 -12.71 -2.35 6.21
CA ILE A 224 -13.40 -1.74 5.07
C ILE A 224 -14.33 -0.59 5.50
N ILE A 225 -15.06 -0.80 6.60
CA ILE A 225 -16.04 0.15 7.14
C ILE A 225 -15.39 1.05 8.21
N GLY A 226 -14.50 0.50 9.03
CA GLY A 226 -13.80 1.19 10.12
C GLY A 226 -12.95 2.37 9.65
N ARG A 227 -12.51 2.37 8.38
CA ARG A 227 -11.96 3.55 7.67
C ARG A 227 -12.69 4.87 7.93
N PHE A 228 -14.00 4.83 8.16
CA PHE A 228 -14.80 6.01 8.49
C PHE A 228 -14.37 6.71 9.79
N HIS A 229 -13.56 6.08 10.63
CA HIS A 229 -12.95 6.73 11.81
C HIS A 229 -12.04 7.91 11.48
N HIS A 230 -11.54 8.00 10.25
CA HIS A 230 -10.78 9.15 9.78
C HIS A 230 -11.66 10.29 9.30
N LEU A 231 -12.95 10.04 9.10
CA LEU A 231 -13.90 11.02 8.55
C LEU A 231 -14.74 11.70 9.63
N TYR A 232 -14.53 11.37 10.91
CA TYR A 232 -15.37 11.84 12.01
C TYR A 232 -15.62 13.35 12.01
N PHE A 233 -14.58 14.11 11.70
CA PHE A 233 -14.59 15.57 11.75
C PHE A 233 -14.25 16.20 10.40
N SER A 234 -14.49 15.49 9.29
CA SER A 234 -14.20 15.97 7.93
C SER A 234 -15.45 16.41 7.15
N GLY A 235 -16.54 16.77 7.87
CA GLY A 235 -17.79 17.24 7.27
C GLY A 235 -18.76 16.13 6.84
N THR A 236 -18.73 14.96 7.48
CA THR A 236 -19.63 13.84 7.18
C THR A 236 -20.87 13.77 8.08
N PRO A 237 -21.98 13.17 7.63
CA PRO A 237 -23.17 12.94 8.46
C PRO A 237 -22.91 12.04 9.67
N THR A 238 -23.74 12.15 10.71
CA THR A 238 -23.63 11.37 11.96
C THR A 238 -23.62 9.86 11.75
N GLY A 239 -24.27 9.35 10.69
CA GLY A 239 -24.23 7.92 10.36
C GLY A 239 -22.80 7.41 10.10
N VAL A 240 -21.95 8.21 9.46
CA VAL A 240 -20.54 7.87 9.20
C VAL A 240 -19.76 7.74 10.51
N LEU A 241 -20.07 8.60 11.49
CA LEU A 241 -19.49 8.55 12.84
C LEU A 241 -19.83 7.22 13.53
N ALA A 242 -21.10 6.83 13.51
CA ALA A 242 -21.57 5.60 14.15
C ALA A 242 -20.95 4.35 13.52
N TYR A 243 -20.88 4.28 12.19
CA TYR A 243 -20.23 3.18 11.49
C TYR A 243 -18.73 3.14 11.75
N GLY A 244 -18.04 4.28 11.65
CA GLY A 244 -16.61 4.35 11.92
C GLY A 244 -16.26 3.86 13.32
N ALA A 245 -16.99 4.32 14.34
CA ALA A 245 -16.72 3.95 15.73
C ALA A 245 -16.98 2.46 16.01
N THR A 246 -18.04 1.90 15.43
CA THR A 246 -18.41 0.51 15.66
C THR A 246 -17.44 -0.44 14.97
N PHE A 247 -17.10 -0.18 13.70
CA PHE A 247 -16.30 -1.11 12.91
C PHE A 247 -14.80 -0.96 13.15
N SER A 248 -14.28 0.24 13.45
CA SER A 248 -12.86 0.38 13.79
C SER A 248 -12.53 -0.27 15.14
N ALA A 249 -13.49 -0.29 16.08
CA ALA A 249 -13.33 -1.04 17.32
C ALA A 249 -13.18 -2.56 17.08
N LEU A 250 -13.82 -3.10 16.03
CA LEU A 250 -13.70 -4.52 15.66
C LEU A 250 -12.34 -4.87 15.06
N GLU A 251 -11.58 -3.89 14.53
CA GLU A 251 -10.22 -4.11 14.01
C GLU A 251 -9.21 -4.45 15.12
N VAL A 252 -9.52 -4.11 16.37
CA VAL A 252 -8.67 -4.45 17.52
C VAL A 252 -8.73 -5.95 17.85
N VAL A 253 -9.84 -6.62 17.55
CA VAL A 253 -10.07 -8.03 17.92
C VAL A 253 -9.05 -8.99 17.29
N PRO A 254 -8.74 -8.91 15.98
CA PRO A 254 -7.62 -9.66 15.40
C PRO A 254 -6.26 -9.36 16.04
N SER A 255 -6.00 -8.09 16.38
CA SER A 255 -4.72 -7.66 16.97
C SER A 255 -4.49 -8.28 18.35
N GLU A 256 -5.56 -8.51 19.12
CA GLU A 256 -5.47 -9.24 20.39
C GLU A 256 -5.20 -10.74 20.19
N SER A 257 -5.69 -11.35 19.11
CA SER A 257 -5.40 -12.76 18.79
C SER A 257 -3.95 -13.02 18.35
N ASN A 258 -3.22 -11.97 17.93
CA ASN A 258 -1.80 -12.02 17.57
C ASN A 258 -0.86 -11.84 18.78
N ARG A 259 -1.38 -11.69 20.01
CA ARG A 259 -0.54 -11.85 21.21
C ARG A 259 -0.27 -13.35 21.42
N PRO A 260 0.98 -13.83 21.32
CA PRO A 260 1.28 -15.15 21.83
C PRO A 260 1.00 -15.07 23.33
N PHE A 261 0.07 -15.88 23.82
CA PHE A 261 0.05 -16.44 25.18
C PHE A 261 1.02 -15.76 26.18
N CYS A 262 0.70 -14.55 26.63
CA CYS A 262 1.23 -13.91 27.83
C CYS A 262 0.00 -13.66 28.69
N ILE A 263 -0.36 -14.57 29.59
CA ILE A 263 0.20 -14.68 30.95
C ILE A 263 0.29 -13.29 31.61
N GLU A 264 -0.64 -13.10 32.54
CA GLU A 264 -0.55 -12.29 33.75
C GLU A 264 -0.63 -10.75 33.65
N THR A 265 -1.75 -10.28 34.20
CA THR A 265 -1.87 -9.23 35.24
C THR A 265 -1.78 -7.75 34.88
N CYS A 266 -2.83 -7.08 35.37
CA CYS A 266 -3.03 -5.67 35.73
C CYS A 266 -3.50 -4.72 34.62
#